data_AF-A0A2S4ZXZ0-F1
#
_entry.id   AF-A0A2S4ZXZ0-F1
#
_cell.length_a   1.000
_cell.length_b   1.000
_cell.length_c   1.000
_cell.angle_alpha   90.00
_cell.angle_beta   90.00
_cell.angle_gamma   90.00
#
_symmetry.space_group_name_H-M   'P 1'
#
loop_
_entity.id
_entity.type
_entity.pdbx_description
1 polymer ?
#
loop_
_entity_poly.entity_id
_entity_poly.type
_entity_poly.pdbx_seq_one_letter_code
_entity_poly.pdbx_strand_id
1 'polypeptide(L)' 'MKTDVHHSPLYWAVMLFTGLFIVGIVIKVFSFFFNPTIGFGAALTTISWYAFLPGAAGLLVLMLVHTIFHKELD' A
#
# COMPACT_ATOMS: atom_id res chain seq x y z
N MET A 1 29.67 10.30 10.62
CA MET A 1 29.09 9.04 11.13
C MET A 1 27.94 8.68 10.19
N LYS A 2 28.15 7.76 9.23
CA LYS A 2 27.02 7.21 8.47
C LYS A 2 26.33 6.25 9.45
N THR A 3 25.21 6.68 10.00
CA THR A 3 24.30 5.77 10.68
C THR A 3 23.72 4.89 9.59
N ASP A 4 24.32 3.73 9.37
CA ASP A 4 23.68 2.67 8.59
C ASP A 4 22.48 2.21 9.43
N VAL A 5 21.34 2.88 9.22
CA VAL A 5 20.09 2.54 9.89
C VAL A 5 19.69 1.18 9.34
N HIS A 6 20.03 0.13 10.09
CA HIS A 6 19.63 -1.23 9.79
C HIS A 6 18.12 -1.35 9.99
N HIS A 7 17.37 -0.86 9.00
CA HIS A 7 15.93 -1.04 8.93
C HIS A 7 15.64 -2.53 8.71
N SER A 8 14.80 -3.10 9.57
CA SER A 8 14.41 -4.50 9.43
C SER A 8 13.70 -4.74 8.09
N PRO A 9 13.82 -5.93 7.47
CA PRO A 9 13.08 -6.24 6.24
C PRO A 9 11.57 -6.02 6.37
N LEU A 10 11.02 -6.23 7.58
CA LEU A 10 9.63 -5.93 7.91
C LEU A 10 9.30 -4.45 7.79
N TYR A 11 10.18 -3.56 8.28
CA TYR A 11 10.00 -2.11 8.15
C TYR A 11 9.91 -1.69 6.68
N TRP A 12 10.79 -2.23 5.83
CA TRP A 12 10.77 -1.95 4.39
C TRP A 12 9.50 -2.47 3.71
N ALA A 13 9.05 -3.67 4.07
CA ALA A 13 7.81 -4.22 3.54
C ALA A 13 6.60 -3.35 3.92
N VAL A 14 6.47 -2.97 5.20
CA VAL A 14 5.41 -2.08 5.67
C VAL A 14 5.46 -0.74 4.93
N MET A 15 6.66 -0.15 4.77
CA MET A 15 6.83 1.12 4.07
C MET A 15 6.40 1.02 2.59
N LEU A 16 6.75 -0.07 1.91
CA LEU A 16 6.39 -0.31 0.51
C LEU A 16 4.88 -0.47 0.33
N PHE A 17 4.23 -1.32 1.14
CA PHE A 17 2.77 -1.53 1.03
C PHE A 17 1.98 -0.30 1.46
N THR A 18 2.46 0.44 2.47
CA THR A 18 1.88 1.74 2.85
C THR A 18 2.00 2.75 1.72
N GLY A 19 3.17 2.82 1.06
CA GLY A 19 3.37 3.67 -0.10
C GLY A 19 2.41 3.35 -1.24
N LEU A 20 2.28 2.07 -1.60
CA LEU A 20 1.32 1.61 -2.61
C LEU A 20 -0.13 1.97 -2.26
N PHE A 21 -0.50 1.79 -1.00
CA PHE A 21 -1.83 2.14 -0.50
C PHE A 21 -2.12 3.64 -0.64
N ILE A 22 -1.20 4.50 -0.19
CA ILE A 22 -1.33 5.95 -0.28
C ILE A 22 -1.38 6.39 -1.75
N VAL A 23 -0.48 5.90 -2.60
CA VAL A 23 -0.47 6.22 -4.03
C VAL A 23 -1.78 5.81 -4.70
N GLY A 24 -2.30 4.62 -4.38
CA GLY A 24 -3.61 4.17 -4.85
C GLY A 24 -4.73 5.13 -4.47
N ILE A 25 -4.78 5.59 -3.21
CA ILE A 25 -5.77 6.57 -2.74
C ILE A 25 -5.61 7.90 -3.49
N VAL A 26 -4.39 8.41 -3.62
CA VAL A 26 -4.14 9.70 -4.30
C VAL A 26 -4.60 9.65 -5.75
N ILE A 27 -4.26 8.60 -6.49
CA ILE A 27 -4.70 8.44 -7.89
C ILE A 27 -6.23 8.29 -7.94
N LYS A 28 -6.83 7.57 -6.99
CA LYS A 28 -8.30 7.41 -6.93
C LYS A 28 -9.00 8.73 -6.70
N VAL A 29 -8.54 9.53 -5.74
CA VAL A 29 -9.05 10.87 -5.47
C VAL A 29 -8.89 11.75 -6.70
N PHE A 30 -7.73 11.68 -7.36
CA PHE A 30 -7.48 12.44 -8.58
C PHE A 30 -8.40 12.01 -9.73
N SER A 31 -8.74 10.73 -9.83
CA SER A 31 -9.64 10.22 -10.87
C SER A 31 -11.06 10.79 -10.79
N PHE A 32 -11.52 11.24 -9.62
CA PHE A 32 -12.85 11.87 -9.48
C PHE A 32 -12.96 13.21 -10.19
N PHE A 33 -11.84 13.89 -10.47
CA PHE A 33 -11.83 15.12 -11.25
C PHE A 33 -11.97 14.86 -12.76
N PHE A 34 -11.95 13.60 -13.19
CA PHE A 34 -12.11 13.18 -14.57
C PHE A 34 -13.33 12.28 -14.71
N ASN A 35 -13.84 12.12 -15.94
CA ASN A 35 -14.96 11.21 -16.18
C ASN A 35 -14.54 9.76 -15.92
N PRO A 36 -15.08 9.07 -14.89
CA PRO A 36 -14.58 7.75 -14.48
C PRO A 36 -15.03 6.61 -15.41
N THR A 37 -15.97 6.86 -16.33
CA THR A 37 -16.55 5.80 -17.18
C THR A 37 -15.93 5.71 -18.56
N ILE A 38 -15.20 6.73 -19.03
CA ILE A 38 -14.58 6.74 -20.37
C ILE A 38 -13.21 7.41 -20.39
N GLY A 39 -12.33 6.93 -21.28
CA GLY A 39 -11.05 7.56 -21.58
C GLY A 39 -10.06 7.58 -20.40
N PHE A 40 -9.42 8.73 -20.20
CA PHE A 40 -8.34 8.91 -19.21
C PHE A 40 -8.78 8.67 -17.76
N GLY A 41 -10.00 9.09 -17.37
CA GLY A 41 -10.50 8.91 -16.01
C GLY A 41 -10.80 7.45 -15.66
N ALA A 42 -11.24 6.64 -16.63
CA ALA A 42 -11.39 5.20 -16.49
C ALA A 42 -10.03 4.50 -16.31
N ALA A 43 -9.01 4.90 -17.08
CA ALA A 43 -7.66 4.38 -16.95
C ALA A 43 -7.05 4.70 -15.56
N LEU A 44 -7.19 5.94 -15.09
CA LEU A 44 -6.75 6.34 -13.74
C LEU A 44 -7.47 5.55 -12.64
N THR A 45 -8.79 5.37 -12.78
CA THR A 45 -9.58 4.57 -11.84
C THR A 45 -9.06 3.13 -11.77
N THR A 46 -8.81 2.50 -12.91
CA THR A 46 -8.28 1.15 -12.98
C THR A 46 -6.89 1.04 -12.36
N ILE A 47 -5.97 1.95 -12.71
CA ILE A 47 -4.60 2.00 -12.15
C ILE A 47 -4.63 2.20 -10.63
N SER A 48 -5.50 3.07 -10.14
CA SER A 48 -5.64 3.32 -8.70
C SER A 48 -6.01 2.05 -7.93
N TRP A 49 -6.87 1.21 -8.49
CA TRP A 49 -7.25 -0.07 -7.89
C TRP A 49 -6.10 -1.07 -7.87
N TYR A 50 -5.29 -1.12 -8.93
CA TYR A 50 -4.11 -1.98 -8.99
C TYR A 50 -3.00 -1.57 -8.02
N ALA A 51 -2.95 -0.31 -7.59
CA ALA A 51 -2.03 0.12 -6.52
C ALA A 51 -2.64 -0.07 -5.12
N PHE A 52 -3.92 0.29 -4.96
CA PHE A 52 -4.63 0.24 -3.69
C PHE A 52 -4.82 -1.19 -3.16
N LEU A 53 -5.30 -2.12 -3.99
CA LEU A 53 -5.63 -3.48 -3.53
C LEU A 53 -4.40 -4.24 -3.03
N PRO A 54 -3.25 -4.27 -3.75
CA PRO A 54 -2.04 -4.90 -3.23
C PRO A 54 -1.48 -4.20 -2.00
N GLY A 55 -1.57 -2.86 -1.93
CA GLY A 55 -1.16 -2.09 -0.74
C GLY A 55 -1.98 -2.48 0.49
N ALA A 56 -3.31 -2.48 0.38
CA ALA A 56 -4.22 -2.85 1.46
C ALA A 56 -4.05 -4.33 1.88
N ALA A 57 -4.02 -5.24 0.90
CA ALA A 57 -3.87 -6.67 1.16
C ALA A 57 -2.51 -6.99 1.80
N GLY A 58 -1.43 -6.38 1.31
CA GLY A 58 -0.09 -6.57 1.86
C GLY A 58 0.03 -6.09 3.30
N LEU A 59 -0.53 -4.92 3.62
CA LEU A 59 -0.58 -4.43 5.01
C LEU A 59 -1.39 -5.36 5.91
N LEU A 60 -2.53 -5.86 5.43
CA LEU A 60 -3.39 -6.74 6.21
C LEU A 60 -2.71 -8.09 6.50
N VAL A 61 -2.03 -8.68 5.50
CA VAL A 61 -1.23 -9.90 5.68
C VAL A 61 -0.09 -9.66 6.68
N LEU A 62 0.63 -8.53 6.57
CA LEU A 62 1.69 -8.19 7.52
C LEU A 62 1.18 -8.03 8.94
N MET A 63 0.01 -7.40 9.12
CA MET A 63 -0.64 -7.28 10.43
C MET A 63 -1.07 -8.64 10.98
N LEU A 64 -1.61 -9.53 10.15
CA LEU A 64 -1.98 -10.88 10.56
C LEU A 64 -0.76 -11.70 10.99
N VAL A 65 0.30 -11.72 10.17
CA VAL A 65 1.57 -12.36 10.49
C VAL A 65 2.11 -11.82 11.80
N HIS A 66 2.22 -10.50 11.93
CA HIS A 66 2.69 -9.88 13.17
C HIS A 66 1.81 -10.28 14.38
N THR A 67 0.48 -10.27 14.24
CA THR A 67 -0.44 -10.59 15.34
C THR A 67 -0.39 -12.07 15.74
N ILE A 68 -0.26 -12.99 14.78
CA ILE A 68 -0.23 -14.44 15.04
C ILE A 68 1.11 -14.82 15.68
N PHE A 69 2.23 -14.42 15.09
CA PHE A 69 3.55 -14.83 15.59
C PHE A 69 3.97 -14.14 16.88
N HIS A 70 3.48 -12.93 17.15
CA HIS A 70 3.74 -12.28 18.44
C HIS A 70 2.98 -12.97 19.59
N LYS A 71 1.79 -13.54 19.34
CA LYS A 71 1.00 -14.27 20.34
C LYS A 71 1.58 -15.64 20.73
N GLU A 72 2.43 -16.24 19.91
CA GLU A 72 3.06 -17.53 20.24
C GLU A 72 4.37 -17.38 21.05
N LEU A 73 4.84 -16.14 21.25
CA LEU A 73 6.10 -15.84 21.95
C LEU A 73 5.90 -15.28 23.36
N ASP A 74 4.65 -15.03 23.78
CA ASP A 74 4.24 -14.65 25.15
C ASP A 74 3.59 -15.84 25.88
#